data_AF-A0AAW2SYK6-F1
#
_entry.id   AF-A0AAW2SYK6-F1
#
_cell.length_a   1.000
_cell.length_b   1.000
_cell.length_c   1.000
_cell.angle_alpha   90.00
_cell.angle_beta   90.00
_cell.angle_gamma   90.00
#
_symmetry.space_group_name_H-M   'P 1'
#
loop_
_entity.id
_entity.type
_entity.pdbx_description
1 polymer ?
#
loop_
_entity_poly.entity_id
_entity_poly.type
_entity_poly.pdbx_seq_one_letter_code
_entity_poly.pdbx_strand_id
1 'polypeptide(L)'
;MNLIEVDLTWVGKLKAFLACKKFGVAHLKHEAATMMKKIEQLEASKRKLLGENLGNCSIEELQQLEQQLERSVSIIRARKMQVYKQQIEQLKEKGRALAAENAMLSEKFGVHGQLQRAGSNEERGGVVVLRRSVRYRMWRQNCSSDPLRQGTSVRLLEMKCE
;
A
#
# COMPACT_ATOMS: atom_id res chain seq x y z
N MET A 1 -53.51 39.51 -33.27
CA MET A 1 -52.74 39.13 -32.06
C MET A 1 -51.44 39.90 -32.12
N ASN A 2 -51.24 40.80 -31.16
CA ASN A 2 -50.41 41.99 -31.34
C ASN A 2 -48.94 41.72 -31.02
N LEU A 3 -48.04 42.27 -31.82
CA LEU A 3 -46.58 42.18 -31.66
C LEU A 3 -46.10 42.61 -30.26
N ILE A 4 -46.84 43.53 -29.62
CA ILE A 4 -46.60 44.07 -28.26
C ILE A 4 -46.85 43.02 -27.15
N GLU A 5 -47.81 42.12 -27.35
CA GLU A 5 -48.13 41.02 -26.42
C GLU A 5 -47.03 39.94 -26.46
N VAL A 6 -46.46 39.73 -27.64
CA VAL A 6 -45.30 38.85 -27.83
C VAL A 6 -44.08 39.45 -27.12
N ASP A 7 -43.79 40.75 -27.25
CA ASP A 7 -42.68 41.38 -26.52
C ASP A 7 -42.81 41.29 -24.99
N LEU A 8 -43.99 41.56 -24.42
CA LEU A 8 -44.20 41.48 -22.97
C LEU A 8 -44.04 40.04 -22.43
N THR A 9 -44.49 39.04 -23.18
CA THR A 9 -44.34 37.63 -22.82
C THR A 9 -42.91 37.12 -23.00
N TRP A 10 -42.19 37.56 -24.03
CA TRP A 10 -40.77 37.25 -24.23
C TRP A 10 -39.88 37.92 -23.19
N VAL A 11 -40.13 39.19 -22.86
CA VAL A 11 -39.44 39.91 -21.77
C VAL A 11 -39.71 39.22 -20.42
N GLY A 12 -40.94 38.76 -20.18
CA GLY A 12 -41.29 37.97 -19.00
C GLY A 12 -40.51 36.66 -18.91
N LYS A 13 -40.45 35.89 -20.01
CA LYS A 13 -39.67 34.65 -20.11
C LYS A 13 -38.17 34.89 -19.91
N LEU A 14 -37.61 35.95 -20.50
CA LEU A 14 -36.20 36.31 -20.35
C LEU A 14 -35.87 36.71 -18.90
N LYS A 15 -36.76 37.48 -18.25
CA LYS A 15 -36.63 37.81 -16.81
C LYS A 15 -36.66 36.57 -15.93
N ALA A 16 -37.59 35.64 -16.18
CA ALA A 16 -37.68 34.37 -15.45
C ALA A 16 -36.42 33.50 -15.66
N PHE A 17 -35.93 33.40 -16.89
CA PHE A 17 -34.69 32.69 -17.20
C PHE A 17 -33.47 33.31 -16.51
N LEU A 18 -33.34 34.64 -16.55
CA LEU A 18 -32.27 35.36 -15.87
C LEU A 18 -32.36 35.20 -14.35
N ALA A 19 -33.56 35.22 -13.76
CA ALA A 19 -33.76 34.99 -12.33
C ALA A 19 -33.37 33.56 -11.92
N CYS A 20 -33.80 32.55 -12.68
CA CYS A 20 -33.42 31.15 -12.48
C CYS A 20 -31.90 30.96 -12.60
N LYS A 21 -31.28 31.55 -13.63
CA LYS A 21 -29.82 31.52 -13.82
C LYS A 21 -29.09 32.21 -12.66
N LYS A 22 -29.56 33.37 -12.20
CA LYS A 22 -28.99 34.07 -11.02
C LYS A 22 -29.09 33.23 -9.74
N PHE A 23 -30.25 32.60 -9.51
CA PHE A 23 -30.46 31.73 -8.35
C PHE A 23 -29.54 30.51 -8.39
N GLY A 24 -29.43 29.83 -9.54
CA GLY A 24 -28.52 28.69 -9.71
C GLY A 24 -27.06 29.06 -9.47
N VAL A 25 -26.61 30.21 -10.00
CA VAL A 25 -25.24 30.70 -9.75
C VAL A 25 -25.03 31.05 -8.26
N ALA A 26 -26.01 31.64 -7.59
CA ALA A 26 -25.92 31.96 -6.17
C ALA A 26 -25.86 30.69 -5.30
N HIS A 27 -26.67 29.68 -5.63
CA HIS A 27 -26.65 28.38 -4.97
C HIS A 27 -25.28 27.70 -5.09
N LEU A 28 -24.74 27.59 -6.31
CA LEU A 28 -23.42 26.99 -6.55
C LEU A 28 -22.30 27.75 -5.82
N LYS A 29 -22.37 29.08 -5.74
CA LYS A 29 -21.42 29.89 -4.96
C LYS A 29 -21.49 29.56 -3.47
N HIS A 30 -22.68 29.38 -2.92
CA HIS A 30 -22.87 29.01 -1.52
C HIS A 30 -22.33 27.60 -1.22
N GLU A 31 -22.61 26.64 -2.11
CA GLU A 31 -22.06 25.29 -2.00
C GLU A 31 -20.54 25.28 -2.07
N ALA A 32 -19.95 26.01 -3.03
CA ALA A 32 -18.50 26.14 -3.15
C ALA A 32 -17.87 26.74 -1.88
N ALA A 33 -18.45 27.80 -1.33
CA ALA A 33 -17.99 28.41 -0.08
C ALA A 33 -18.07 27.43 1.10
N THR A 34 -19.14 26.65 1.18
CA THR A 34 -19.31 25.62 2.22
C THR A 34 -18.25 24.52 2.09
N MET A 35 -17.95 24.07 0.88
CA MET A 35 -16.92 23.07 0.65
C MET A 35 -15.52 23.60 0.95
N MET A 36 -15.21 24.84 0.57
CA MET A 36 -13.93 25.49 0.93
C MET A 36 -13.74 25.56 2.45
N LYS A 37 -14.77 25.97 3.19
CA LYS A 37 -14.72 25.99 4.66
C LYS A 37 -14.47 24.60 5.27
N LYS A 38 -15.07 23.54 4.70
CA LYS A 38 -14.81 22.15 5.14
C LYS A 38 -13.36 21.74 4.89
N ILE A 39 -12.81 22.10 3.74
CA ILE A 39 -11.41 21.82 3.39
C ILE A 39 -10.48 22.49 4.41
N GLU A 40 -10.68 23.79 4.67
CA GLU A 40 -9.86 24.54 5.65
C GLU A 40 -9.92 23.93 7.06
N GLN A 41 -11.10 23.48 7.49
CA GLN A 41 -11.27 22.80 8.78
C GLN A 41 -10.53 21.47 8.85
N LEU A 42 -10.58 20.67 7.77
CA LEU A 42 -9.86 19.40 7.68
C LEU A 42 -8.34 19.61 7.66
N GLU A 43 -7.86 20.60 6.92
CA GLU A 43 -6.44 20.95 6.86
C GLU A 43 -5.91 21.47 8.20
N ALA A 44 -6.68 22.32 8.90
CA ALA A 44 -6.34 22.76 10.25
C ALA A 44 -6.26 21.57 11.22
N SER A 45 -7.23 20.66 11.17
CA SER A 45 -7.24 19.45 12.00
C SER A 45 -6.06 18.52 11.68
N LYS A 46 -5.72 18.36 10.40
CA LYS A 46 -4.54 17.60 9.96
C LYS A 46 -3.26 18.20 10.54
N ARG A 47 -3.08 19.52 10.46
CA ARG A 47 -1.91 20.20 11.02
C ARG A 47 -1.78 19.96 12.53
N LYS A 48 -2.89 20.07 13.28
CA LYS A 48 -2.92 19.73 14.71
C LYS A 48 -2.49 18.28 14.99
N LEU A 49 -2.99 17.32 14.20
CA LEU A 49 -2.59 15.90 14.32
C LEU A 49 -1.10 15.66 13.98
N LEU A 50 -0.49 16.53 13.18
CA LEU A 50 0.94 16.52 12.88
C LEU A 50 1.78 17.27 13.92
N GLY A 51 1.17 17.82 14.96
CA GLY A 51 1.84 18.57 16.01
C GLY A 51 2.10 20.04 15.67
N GLU A 52 1.50 20.56 14.60
CA GLU A 52 1.67 21.94 14.15
C GLU A 52 0.56 22.85 14.71
N ASN A 53 0.87 24.14 14.91
CA ASN A 53 -0.10 25.18 15.32
C ASN A 53 -0.88 24.86 16.61
N LEU A 54 -0.22 24.21 17.58
CA LEU A 54 -0.84 23.83 18.86
C LEU A 54 -0.93 24.97 19.89
N GLY A 55 -0.27 26.13 19.64
CA GLY A 55 -0.21 27.24 20.60
C GLY A 55 -1.56 27.85 20.98
N ASN A 56 -2.61 27.59 20.19
CA ASN A 56 -3.97 28.08 20.41
C ASN A 56 -4.92 26.98 20.92
N CYS A 57 -4.42 25.76 21.17
CA CYS A 57 -5.22 24.66 21.69
C CYS A 57 -5.40 24.76 23.20
N SER A 58 -6.60 24.43 23.68
CA SER A 58 -6.83 24.23 25.10
C SER A 58 -6.18 22.92 25.58
N ILE A 59 -6.01 22.78 26.89
CA ILE A 59 -5.49 21.55 27.50
C ILE A 59 -6.38 20.35 27.17
N GLU A 60 -7.70 20.54 27.18
CA GLU A 60 -8.68 19.50 26.85
C GLU A 60 -8.57 19.05 25.39
N GLU A 61 -8.41 20.00 24.45
CA GLU A 61 -8.18 19.68 23.03
C GLU A 61 -6.89 18.88 22.83
N LEU A 62 -5.82 19.25 23.53
CA LEU A 62 -4.53 18.55 23.46
C LEU A 62 -4.63 17.12 24.00
N GLN A 63 -5.32 16.92 25.13
CA GLN A 63 -5.56 15.58 25.69
C GLN A 63 -6.37 14.70 24.73
N GLN A 64 -7.38 15.25 24.07
CA GLN A 64 -8.16 14.50 23.07
C GLN A 64 -7.31 14.11 21.85
N LEU A 65 -6.47 15.03 21.37
CA LEU A 65 -5.53 14.76 20.27
C LEU A 65 -4.54 13.65 20.65
N GLU A 66 -3.96 13.71 21.84
CA GLU A 66 -3.05 12.69 22.36
C GLU A 66 -3.73 11.32 22.43
N GLN A 67 -4.91 11.23 23.05
CA GLN A 67 -5.66 9.98 23.14
C GLN A 67 -6.05 9.41 21.76
N GLN A 68 -6.35 10.28 20.79
CA GLN A 68 -6.64 9.85 19.42
C GLN A 68 -5.38 9.29 18.74
N LEU A 69 -4.24 9.96 18.89
CA LEU A 69 -2.97 9.51 18.32
C LEU A 69 -2.51 8.20 18.95
N GLU A 70 -2.59 8.07 20.28
CA GLU A 70 -2.22 6.85 20.99
C GLU A 70 -3.04 5.64 20.52
N ARG A 71 -4.38 5.80 20.45
CA ARG A 71 -5.27 4.75 19.93
C ARG A 71 -4.92 4.36 18.50
N SER A 72 -4.72 5.34 17.62
CA SER A 72 -4.38 5.10 16.21
C SER A 72 -3.06 4.34 16.07
N VAL A 73 -2.01 4.77 16.79
CA VAL A 73 -0.70 4.13 16.80
C VAL A 73 -0.78 2.71 17.35
N SER A 74 -1.54 2.49 18.42
CA SER A 74 -1.78 1.16 18.98
C SER A 74 -2.41 0.21 17.95
N ILE A 75 -3.46 0.66 17.24
CA ILE A 75 -4.11 -0.12 16.18
C ILE A 75 -3.14 -0.42 15.02
N ILE A 76 -2.36 0.57 14.56
CA ILE A 76 -1.39 0.39 13.48
C ILE A 76 -0.33 -0.65 13.89
N ARG A 77 0.22 -0.54 15.09
CA ARG A 77 1.22 -1.49 15.62
C ARG A 77 0.65 -2.90 15.72
N ALA A 78 -0.58 -3.05 16.24
CA ALA A 78 -1.24 -4.35 16.34
C ALA A 78 -1.42 -5.01 14.96
N ARG A 79 -1.93 -4.26 13.97
CA ARG A 79 -2.08 -4.74 12.59
C ARG A 79 -0.74 -5.11 11.97
N LYS A 80 0.28 -4.27 12.11
CA LYS A 80 1.63 -4.52 11.59
C LYS A 80 2.23 -5.78 12.20
N MET A 81 2.07 -5.97 13.52
CA MET A 81 2.52 -7.16 14.23
C MET A 81 1.78 -8.42 13.75
N GLN A 82 0.48 -8.34 13.51
CA GLN A 82 -0.28 -9.47 12.96
C GLN A 82 0.24 -9.89 11.57
N VAL A 83 0.47 -8.92 10.67
CA VAL A 83 1.02 -9.17 9.34
C VAL A 83 2.41 -9.80 9.43
N TYR A 84 3.30 -9.27 10.28
CA TYR A 84 4.63 -9.85 10.46
C TYR A 84 4.60 -11.25 11.05
N LYS A 85 3.72 -11.53 12.02
CA LYS A 85 3.55 -12.89 12.54
C LYS A 85 3.16 -13.87 11.43
N GLN A 86 2.22 -13.48 10.57
CA GLN A 86 1.80 -14.30 9.43
C GLN A 86 2.96 -14.53 8.45
N GLN A 87 3.74 -13.49 8.13
CA GLN A 87 4.91 -13.61 7.24
C GLN A 87 6.00 -14.50 7.83
N ILE A 88 6.29 -14.35 9.13
CA ILE A 88 7.25 -15.20 9.83
C ILE A 88 6.82 -16.66 9.75
N GLU A 89 5.54 -16.96 9.99
CA GLU A 89 5.07 -18.35 9.95
C GLU A 89 5.12 -18.93 8.53
N GLN A 90 4.75 -18.14 7.51
CA GLN A 90 4.92 -18.54 6.11
C GLN A 90 6.38 -18.84 5.76
N LEU A 91 7.32 -18.01 6.20
CA LEU A 91 8.74 -18.23 5.96
C LEU A 91 9.27 -19.45 6.72
N LYS A 92 8.79 -19.70 7.94
CA LYS A 92 9.12 -20.93 8.69
C LYS A 92 8.64 -22.17 7.95
N GLU A 93 7.41 -22.18 7.47
CA GLU A 93 6.87 -23.31 6.70
C GLU A 93 7.67 -23.54 5.41
N LYS A 94 7.99 -22.47 4.67
CA LYS A 94 8.86 -22.57 3.49
C LYS A 94 10.24 -23.13 3.85
N GLY A 95 10.82 -22.68 4.98
CA GLY A 95 12.09 -23.19 5.48
C GLY A 95 12.04 -24.69 5.80
N ARG A 96 10.96 -25.16 6.44
CA ARG A 96 10.72 -26.58 6.71
C ARG A 96 10.61 -27.39 5.41
N ALA A 97 9.81 -26.92 4.46
CA ALA A 97 9.61 -27.60 3.17
C ALA A 97 10.94 -27.72 2.38
N LEU A 98 11.73 -26.66 2.33
CA LEU A 98 13.04 -26.66 1.66
C LEU A 98 14.04 -27.56 2.39
N ALA A 99 14.03 -27.59 3.72
CA ALA A 99 14.88 -28.50 4.49
C ALA A 99 14.54 -29.97 4.20
N ALA A 100 13.25 -30.30 4.12
CA ALA A 100 12.78 -31.63 3.75
C ALA A 100 13.20 -32.01 2.31
N GLU A 101 13.01 -31.10 1.34
CA GLU A 101 13.47 -31.31 -0.04
C GLU A 101 14.98 -31.56 -0.10
N ASN A 102 15.76 -30.76 0.62
CA ASN A 102 17.21 -30.88 0.65
C ASN A 102 17.68 -32.18 1.33
N ALA A 103 16.98 -32.64 2.38
CA ALA A 103 17.23 -33.93 3.02
C ALA A 103 16.97 -35.09 2.04
N MET A 104 15.82 -35.09 1.35
CA MET A 104 15.51 -36.10 0.33
C MET A 104 16.52 -36.12 -0.82
N LEU A 105 16.95 -34.95 -1.30
CA LEU A 105 17.98 -34.87 -2.34
C LEU A 105 19.33 -35.35 -1.82
N SER A 106 19.70 -35.03 -0.57
CA SER A 106 20.96 -35.48 0.03
C SER A 106 21.00 -36.99 0.22
N GLU A 107 19.87 -37.61 0.53
CA GLU A 107 19.71 -39.08 0.60
C GLU A 107 19.80 -39.71 -0.79
N LYS A 108 19.06 -39.17 -1.77
CA LYS A 108 19.10 -39.64 -3.17
C LYS A 108 20.47 -39.54 -3.82
N PHE A 109 21.27 -38.54 -3.44
CA PHE A 109 22.56 -38.24 -4.06
C PHE A 109 23.75 -38.38 -3.09
N GLY A 110 23.57 -39.07 -1.96
CA GLY A 110 24.65 -39.56 -1.10
C GLY A 110 25.62 -38.49 -0.58
N VAL A 111 25.14 -37.31 -0.16
CA VAL A 111 26.01 -36.25 0.37
C VAL A 111 26.11 -36.32 1.90
N HIS A 112 26.47 -37.50 2.41
CA HIS A 112 27.20 -37.60 3.67
C HIS A 112 28.55 -38.21 3.33
N GLY A 113 29.58 -37.38 3.41
CA GLY A 113 30.93 -37.78 3.07
C GLY A 113 31.37 -38.93 3.96
N GLN A 114 31.40 -40.13 3.41
CA GLN A 114 32.50 -41.04 3.62
C GLN A 114 32.57 -42.08 2.50
N LEU A 115 33.78 -42.16 1.97
CA LEU A 115 34.33 -43.17 1.07
C LEU A 115 34.07 -43.02 -0.44
N GLN A 116 35.21 -43.09 -1.15
CA GLN A 116 35.42 -43.41 -2.56
C GLN A 116 35.73 -42.23 -3.50
N ARG A 117 37.04 -41.93 -3.51
CA ARG A 117 37.83 -41.79 -4.74
C ARG A 117 37.31 -42.75 -5.82
N ALA A 118 37.23 -42.24 -7.05
CA ALA A 118 36.76 -42.90 -8.29
C ALA A 118 35.24 -42.80 -8.54
N GLY A 119 34.80 -41.65 -9.06
CA GLY A 119 33.50 -41.48 -9.68
C GLY A 119 33.59 -40.38 -10.74
N SER A 120 33.15 -40.70 -11.96
CA SER A 120 33.20 -39.91 -13.18
C SER A 120 32.71 -38.47 -13.00
N ASN A 121 33.29 -37.51 -13.72
CA ASN A 121 33.01 -36.07 -13.61
C ASN A 121 31.53 -35.66 -13.79
N GLU A 122 30.67 -36.55 -14.25
CA GLU A 122 29.27 -36.29 -14.63
C GLU A 122 28.29 -36.34 -13.44
N GLU A 123 28.48 -37.25 -12.48
CA GLU A 123 27.60 -37.34 -11.29
C GLU A 123 27.86 -36.22 -10.28
N ARG A 124 29.11 -35.73 -10.23
CA ARG A 124 29.50 -34.58 -9.40
C ARG A 124 28.87 -33.27 -9.91
N GLY A 125 28.60 -33.18 -11.22
CA GLY A 125 27.90 -32.05 -11.84
C GLY A 125 26.42 -31.96 -11.44
N GLY A 126 25.73 -33.10 -11.34
CA GLY A 126 24.31 -33.16 -10.95
C GLY A 126 24.02 -32.57 -9.56
N VAL A 127 24.88 -32.86 -8.58
CA VAL A 127 24.75 -32.34 -7.20
C VAL A 127 24.96 -30.83 -7.14
N VAL A 128 25.90 -30.29 -7.92
CA VAL A 128 26.19 -28.84 -7.98
C VAL A 128 25.05 -28.07 -8.68
N VAL A 129 24.48 -28.63 -9.75
CA VAL A 129 23.36 -28.05 -10.49
C VAL A 129 22.07 -28.05 -9.66
N LEU A 130 21.78 -29.13 -8.92
CA LEU A 130 20.61 -29.21 -8.03
C LEU A 130 20.71 -28.24 -6.85
N ARG A 131 21.90 -28.12 -6.21
CA ARG A 131 22.12 -27.11 -5.16
C ARG A 131 21.93 -25.68 -5.68
N ARG A 132 22.37 -25.37 -6.91
CA ARG A 132 22.07 -24.10 -7.58
C ARG A 132 20.58 -23.93 -7.85
N SER A 133 19.87 -24.99 -8.25
CA SER A 133 18.43 -24.98 -8.50
C SER A 133 17.60 -24.68 -7.23
N VAL A 134 17.92 -25.32 -6.11
CA VAL A 134 17.25 -25.08 -4.81
C VAL A 134 17.54 -23.65 -4.30
N ARG A 135 18.79 -23.19 -4.43
CA ARG A 135 19.19 -21.83 -4.05
C ARG A 135 18.48 -20.76 -4.92
N TYR A 136 18.36 -21.00 -6.23
CA TYR A 136 17.62 -20.12 -7.14
C TYR A 136 16.12 -20.12 -6.85
N ARG A 137 15.52 -21.28 -6.53
CA ARG A 137 14.11 -21.36 -6.06
C ARG A 137 13.91 -20.58 -4.76
N MET A 138 14.83 -20.68 -3.80
CA MET A 138 14.79 -19.95 -2.54
C MET A 138 14.86 -18.42 -2.76
N TRP A 139 15.74 -17.97 -3.63
CA TRP A 139 15.87 -16.55 -3.99
C TRP A 139 14.61 -16.02 -4.69
N ARG A 140 14.10 -16.74 -5.70
CA ARG A 140 12.88 -16.37 -6.44
C ARG A 140 11.68 -16.22 -5.51
N GLN A 141 11.45 -17.18 -4.61
CA GLN A 141 10.30 -17.15 -3.71
C GLN A 141 10.40 -16.07 -2.62
N ASN A 142 11.62 -15.75 -2.14
CA ASN A 142 11.84 -14.65 -1.20
C ASN A 142 11.63 -13.28 -1.86
N CYS A 143 12.11 -13.08 -3.09
CA CYS A 143 11.87 -11.83 -3.83
C CYS A 143 10.38 -11.55 -4.08
N SER A 144 9.56 -12.58 -4.30
CA SER A 144 8.10 -12.41 -4.47
C SER A 144 7.34 -12.13 -3.18
N SER A 145 7.93 -12.38 -2.01
CA SER A 145 7.26 -12.26 -0.71
C SER A 145 7.58 -10.96 0.03
N ASP A 146 8.50 -10.13 -0.49
CA ASP A 146 8.98 -8.89 0.15
C ASP A 146 8.11 -7.67 -0.24
N PRO A 147 7.32 -7.10 0.69
CA PRO A 147 6.49 -5.93 0.42
C PRO A 147 7.30 -4.64 0.15
N LEU A 148 8.56 -4.57 0.61
CA LEU A 148 9.43 -3.40 0.41
C LEU A 148 10.02 -3.34 -1.02
N ARG A 149 9.93 -4.43 -1.79
CA ARG A 149 10.45 -4.54 -3.16
C ARG A 149 9.41 -4.46 -4.26
N GLN A 150 8.12 -4.34 -3.94
CA GLN A 150 7.04 -4.31 -4.93
C GLN A 150 7.09 -3.10 -5.90
N GLY A 151 8.00 -2.14 -5.69
CA GLY A 151 8.27 -1.03 -6.61
C GLY A 151 9.57 -1.13 -7.43
N THR A 152 10.43 -2.12 -7.19
CA THR A 152 11.68 -2.32 -7.97
C THR A 152 11.51 -3.47 -8.94
N SER A 153 11.64 -3.18 -10.25
CA SER A 153 11.60 -4.18 -11.32
C SER A 153 12.54 -5.35 -11.03
N VAL A 154 11.98 -6.57 -10.98
CA VAL A 154 12.68 -7.85 -10.72
C VAL A 154 13.93 -8.01 -11.61
N ARG A 155 13.91 -7.40 -12.81
CA ARG A 155 15.01 -7.43 -13.79
C ARG A 155 16.33 -6.84 -13.29
N LEU A 156 16.32 -5.88 -12.35
CA LEU A 156 17.57 -5.27 -11.86
C LEU A 156 18.31 -6.11 -10.81
N LEU A 157 17.62 -7.10 -10.21
CA LEU A 157 18.21 -7.97 -9.19
C LEU A 157 18.78 -9.26 -9.77
N GLU A 158 18.26 -9.71 -10.91
CA GLU A 158 18.82 -10.87 -11.63
C GLU A 158 20.27 -10.61 -12.09
N MET A 159 20.66 -9.36 -12.34
CA MET A 159 22.03 -8.96 -12.69
C MET A 159 23.02 -8.87 -11.52
N LYS A 160 22.59 -9.02 -10.25
CA LYS A 160 23.46 -8.90 -9.06
C LYS A 160 23.80 -10.24 -8.39
N CYS A 161 23.42 -11.36 -9.00
CA CYS A 161 23.65 -12.71 -8.47
C CYS A 161 24.57 -13.59 -9.34
N GLU A 162 25.25 -13.03 -10.34
CA GLU A 162 26.45 -13.63 -10.95
C GLU A 162 27.69 -13.31 -10.13
#